data_AF-A0A7J3LZM4-F1
#
_entry.id   AF-A0A7J3LZM4-F1
#
_cell.length_a   1.000
_cell.length_b   1.000
_cell.length_c   1.000
_cell.angle_alpha   90.00
_cell.angle_beta   90.00
_cell.angle_gamma   90.00
#
_symmetry.space_group_name_H-M   'P 1'
#
loop_
_entity.id
_entity.type
_entity.pdbx_description
1 polymer ?
#
loop_
_entity_poly.entity_id
_entity_poly.type
_entity_poly.pdbx_seq_one_letter_code
_entity_poly.pdbx_strand_id
1 'polypeptide(L)'
;GGGGMQLPAIVVEEEALDILRDIGCRYRLHKPTNLYIVDPAEMIAKLASSAIDSGAEIVLGVTVDDVVYRIEDDHVKIVGVVVQWTSTIAASLHVDPLALKSKAIIDCTGHEAEVVSIASRRIPELNLSLKGESSMWVSKGEKLIVEKTGALCPGLYVAGMSVAAVYGIPRMGPIFGGMLLSGRRVAEIIVRDLRKLS
;
A
#
# COMPACT_ATOMS: atom_id res chain seq x y z
N GLY A 1 -0.19 -11.30 -6.63
CA GLY A 1 -0.26 -12.48 -5.75
C GLY A 1 -1.20 -13.51 -6.35
N GLY A 2 -1.02 -14.79 -6.02
CA GLY A 2 -1.75 -15.92 -6.63
C GLY A 2 -3.21 -16.09 -6.20
N GLY A 3 -3.93 -15.03 -5.83
CA GLY A 3 -5.32 -15.14 -5.35
C GLY A 3 -5.48 -15.87 -4.01
N GLY A 4 -6.69 -16.33 -3.71
CA GLY A 4 -6.99 -17.08 -2.51
C GLY A 4 -6.56 -18.55 -2.64
N MET A 5 -5.56 -18.99 -1.88
CA MET A 5 -5.08 -20.38 -1.90
C MET A 5 -4.67 -20.87 -3.31
N GLN A 6 -4.03 -20.01 -4.12
CA GLN A 6 -3.66 -20.29 -5.52
C GLN A 6 -4.84 -20.52 -6.47
N LEU A 7 -6.08 -20.35 -5.99
CA LEU A 7 -7.25 -20.36 -6.85
C LEU A 7 -7.26 -19.03 -7.64
N PRO A 8 -7.54 -19.07 -8.95
CA PRO A 8 -7.56 -17.90 -9.82
C PRO A 8 -8.85 -17.09 -9.63
N ALA A 9 -9.22 -16.83 -8.39
CA ALA A 9 -10.41 -16.10 -8.01
C ALA A 9 -10.16 -15.29 -6.74
N ILE A 10 -10.51 -14.02 -6.82
CA ILE A 10 -10.64 -13.12 -5.68
C ILE A 10 -12.02 -12.48 -5.72
N VAL A 11 -12.45 -11.91 -4.60
CA VAL A 11 -13.75 -11.24 -4.53
C VAL A 11 -13.62 -9.76 -4.22
N VAL A 12 -14.55 -8.97 -4.73
CA VAL A 12 -14.63 -7.52 -4.56
C VAL A 12 -16.07 -7.14 -4.24
N GLU A 13 -16.24 -6.17 -3.34
CA GLU A 13 -17.55 -5.61 -2.96
C GLU A 13 -18.01 -4.55 -3.97
N GLU A 14 -19.30 -4.23 -3.97
CA GLU A 14 -19.92 -3.34 -4.96
C GLU A 14 -19.28 -1.94 -4.98
N GLU A 15 -18.89 -1.44 -3.82
CA GLU A 15 -18.31 -0.12 -3.58
C GLU A 15 -16.99 0.11 -4.32
N ALA A 16 -16.28 -0.96 -4.69
CA ALA A 16 -15.01 -0.92 -5.40
C ALA A 16 -15.13 -1.19 -6.91
N LEU A 17 -16.34 -1.44 -7.42
CA LEU A 17 -16.55 -1.77 -8.84
C LEU A 17 -16.17 -0.65 -9.80
N ASP A 18 -16.34 0.61 -9.40
CA ASP A 18 -15.96 1.75 -10.25
C ASP A 18 -14.48 1.65 -10.65
N ILE A 19 -13.61 1.28 -9.70
CA ILE A 19 -12.18 1.13 -9.96
C ILE A 19 -11.92 0.01 -10.98
N LEU A 20 -12.65 -1.10 -10.89
CA LEU A 20 -12.54 -2.19 -11.86
C LEU A 20 -13.04 -1.77 -13.24
N ARG A 21 -14.13 -0.98 -13.31
CA ARG A 21 -14.65 -0.43 -14.57
C ARG A 21 -13.66 0.53 -15.21
N ASP A 22 -13.05 1.42 -14.43
CA ASP A 22 -12.11 2.44 -14.92
C ASP A 22 -10.88 1.81 -15.58
N ILE A 23 -10.36 0.72 -15.01
CA ILE A 23 -9.23 -0.04 -15.60
C ILE A 23 -9.68 -1.09 -16.62
N GLY A 24 -10.98 -1.17 -16.90
CA GLY A 24 -11.58 -2.14 -17.82
C GLY A 24 -11.48 -3.61 -17.38
N CYS A 25 -11.30 -3.91 -16.09
CA CYS A 25 -11.18 -5.28 -15.58
C CYS A 25 -12.52 -6.03 -15.60
N ARG A 26 -12.53 -7.25 -16.13
CA ARG A 26 -13.73 -8.10 -16.13
C ARG A 26 -14.02 -8.63 -14.73
N TYR A 27 -15.31 -8.77 -14.44
CA TYR A 27 -15.81 -9.34 -13.20
C TYR A 27 -17.12 -10.09 -13.44
N ARG A 28 -17.46 -11.00 -12.54
CA ARG A 28 -18.72 -11.76 -12.57
C ARG A 28 -19.43 -11.67 -11.21
N LEU A 29 -20.68 -11.21 -11.22
CA LEU A 29 -21.51 -11.19 -10.03
C LEU A 29 -21.84 -12.61 -9.54
N HIS A 30 -21.52 -12.90 -8.29
CA HIS A 30 -21.98 -14.07 -7.56
C HIS A 30 -23.26 -13.72 -6.79
N LYS A 31 -24.41 -13.95 -7.43
CA LYS A 31 -25.74 -13.57 -6.92
C LYS A 31 -26.01 -13.97 -5.45
N PRO A 32 -25.64 -15.19 -4.97
CA PRO A 32 -25.94 -15.59 -3.59
C PRO A 32 -25.30 -14.73 -2.51
N THR A 33 -24.11 -14.18 -2.76
CA THR A 33 -23.38 -13.35 -1.79
C THR A 33 -23.35 -11.87 -2.15
N ASN A 34 -23.88 -11.50 -3.32
CA ASN A 34 -23.75 -10.18 -3.92
C ASN A 34 -22.28 -9.67 -4.02
N LEU A 35 -21.34 -10.59 -4.25
CA LEU A 35 -19.92 -10.27 -4.44
C LEU A 35 -19.50 -10.44 -5.89
N TYR A 36 -18.46 -9.75 -6.29
CA TYR A 36 -17.95 -9.78 -7.66
C TYR A 36 -16.67 -10.61 -7.70
N ILE A 37 -16.69 -11.69 -8.47
CA ILE A 37 -15.54 -12.56 -8.67
C ILE A 37 -14.68 -11.96 -9.79
N VAL A 38 -13.39 -11.84 -9.51
CA VAL A 38 -12.39 -11.27 -10.41
C VAL A 38 -11.23 -12.24 -10.58
N ASP A 39 -10.69 -12.32 -11.79
CA ASP A 39 -9.43 -13.02 -12.03
C ASP A 39 -8.26 -12.14 -11.51
N PRO A 40 -7.47 -12.63 -10.53
CA PRO A 40 -6.41 -11.83 -9.93
C PRO A 40 -5.30 -11.45 -10.92
N ALA A 41 -5.02 -12.28 -11.94
CA ALA A 41 -3.99 -11.97 -12.93
C ALA A 41 -4.45 -10.85 -13.87
N GLU A 42 -5.71 -10.90 -14.33
CA GLU A 42 -6.29 -9.83 -15.13
C GLU A 42 -6.31 -8.50 -14.38
N MET A 43 -6.77 -8.52 -13.12
CA MET A 43 -6.86 -7.31 -12.29
C MET A 43 -5.49 -6.65 -12.09
N ILE A 44 -4.47 -7.44 -11.72
CA ILE A 44 -3.11 -6.92 -11.49
C ILE A 44 -2.51 -6.35 -12.78
N ALA A 45 -2.66 -7.07 -13.91
CA ALA A 45 -2.13 -6.60 -15.20
C ALA A 45 -2.77 -5.27 -15.62
N LYS A 46 -4.10 -5.14 -15.47
CA LYS A 46 -4.83 -3.91 -15.82
C LYS A 46 -4.55 -2.75 -14.88
N LEU A 47 -4.40 -3.01 -13.58
CA LEU A 47 -3.96 -1.99 -12.62
C LEU A 47 -2.58 -1.46 -12.98
N ALA A 48 -1.62 -2.34 -13.27
CA ALA A 48 -0.27 -1.95 -13.64
C ALA A 48 -0.25 -1.16 -14.97
N SER A 49 -0.93 -1.66 -16.01
CA SER A 49 -1.02 -0.97 -17.30
C SER A 49 -1.67 0.40 -17.14
N SER A 50 -2.80 0.50 -16.45
CA SER A 50 -3.53 1.77 -16.28
C SER A 50 -2.72 2.78 -15.47
N ALA A 51 -1.94 2.33 -14.49
CA ALA A 51 -1.02 3.19 -13.75
C ALA A 51 0.08 3.75 -14.67
N ILE A 52 0.69 2.91 -15.51
CA ILE A 52 1.70 3.32 -16.49
C ILE A 52 1.10 4.30 -17.50
N ASP A 53 -0.08 4.01 -18.03
CA ASP A 53 -0.79 4.88 -18.99
C ASP A 53 -1.16 6.23 -18.36
N SER A 54 -1.31 6.29 -17.03
CA SER A 54 -1.52 7.52 -16.26
C SER A 54 -0.23 8.27 -15.91
N GLY A 55 0.93 7.78 -16.36
CA GLY A 55 2.24 8.41 -16.17
C GLY A 55 3.04 7.91 -14.97
N ALA A 56 2.62 6.83 -14.31
CA ALA A 56 3.42 6.21 -13.25
C ALA A 56 4.59 5.39 -13.82
N GLU A 57 5.75 5.46 -13.18
CA GLU A 57 6.88 4.58 -13.48
C GLU A 57 6.91 3.42 -12.48
N ILE A 58 7.11 2.19 -12.98
CA ILE A 58 7.20 0.98 -12.16
C ILE A 58 8.62 0.43 -12.26
N VAL A 59 9.36 0.50 -11.15
CA VAL A 59 10.70 -0.08 -11.04
C VAL A 59 10.60 -1.41 -10.28
N LEU A 60 10.97 -2.51 -10.96
CA LEU A 60 10.90 -3.86 -10.41
C LEU A 60 12.26 -4.32 -9.86
N GLY A 61 12.23 -5.25 -8.90
CA GLY A 61 13.45 -5.84 -8.32
C GLY A 61 14.21 -4.89 -7.39
N VAL A 62 13.51 -3.90 -6.82
CA VAL A 62 14.04 -2.93 -5.86
C VAL A 62 13.42 -3.18 -4.49
N THR A 63 14.23 -3.07 -3.45
CA THR A 63 13.81 -3.11 -2.05
C THR A 63 14.12 -1.77 -1.39
N VAL A 64 13.21 -1.30 -0.53
CA VAL A 64 13.46 -0.14 0.34
C VAL A 64 14.26 -0.61 1.55
N ASP A 65 15.49 -0.14 1.68
CA ASP A 65 16.42 -0.50 2.76
C ASP A 65 16.33 0.49 3.95
N ASP A 66 16.14 1.77 3.65
CA ASP A 66 15.99 2.84 4.66
C ASP A 66 15.07 3.96 4.17
N VAL A 67 14.83 4.95 5.02
CA VAL A 67 14.11 6.19 4.70
C VAL A 67 15.04 7.39 4.76
N VAL A 68 14.74 8.42 3.95
CA VAL A 68 15.41 9.72 4.04
C VAL A 68 14.53 10.65 4.87
N TYR A 69 15.05 11.18 5.98
CA TYR A 69 14.30 12.12 6.83
C TYR A 69 15.00 13.48 6.95
N ARG A 70 14.24 14.48 7.37
CA ARG A 70 14.70 15.83 7.74
C ARG A 70 14.01 16.26 9.03
N ILE A 71 14.66 17.17 9.74
CA ILE A 71 14.07 17.90 10.85
C ILE A 71 13.84 19.32 10.34
N GLU A 72 12.57 19.72 10.26
CA GLU A 72 12.12 21.05 9.82
C GLU A 72 11.20 21.58 10.93
N ASP A 73 11.47 22.78 11.46
CA ASP A 73 10.68 23.41 12.53
C ASP A 73 10.44 22.48 13.75
N ASP A 74 11.49 21.81 14.22
CA ASP A 74 11.44 20.80 15.31
C ASP A 74 10.53 19.60 15.04
N HIS A 75 10.10 19.39 13.80
CA HIS A 75 9.31 18.25 13.36
C HIS A 75 10.08 17.34 12.40
N VAL A 76 10.02 16.03 12.66
CA VAL A 76 10.58 15.03 11.76
C VAL A 76 9.65 14.80 10.57
N LYS A 77 10.23 14.77 9.38
CA LYS A 77 9.55 14.58 8.10
C LYS A 77 10.29 13.57 7.24
N ILE A 78 9.56 12.64 6.64
CA ILE A 78 10.10 11.72 5.64
C ILE A 78 10.08 12.39 4.27
N VAL A 79 11.23 12.42 3.59
CA VAL A 79 11.46 13.14 2.32
C VAL A 79 12.02 12.25 1.22
N GLY A 80 12.04 10.94 1.44
CA GLY A 80 12.48 9.98 0.44
C GLY A 80 12.65 8.58 1.02
N VAL A 81 13.10 7.68 0.15
CA VAL A 81 13.47 6.30 0.48
C VAL A 81 14.90 6.04 0.05
N VAL A 82 15.56 5.12 0.74
CA VAL A 82 16.84 4.56 0.37
C VAL A 82 16.57 3.17 -0.19
N VAL A 83 17.04 2.91 -1.40
CA VAL A 83 16.69 1.73 -2.17
C VAL A 83 17.94 0.99 -2.64
N GLN A 84 17.78 -0.31 -2.82
CA GLN A 84 18.80 -1.17 -3.39
C GLN A 84 18.15 -2.26 -4.26
N TRP A 85 18.89 -2.77 -5.24
CA TRP A 85 18.43 -3.94 -5.98
C TRP A 85 18.28 -5.13 -5.04
N THR A 86 17.13 -5.80 -5.09
CA THR A 86 16.83 -6.99 -4.30
C THR A 86 17.87 -8.10 -4.56
N SER A 87 18.41 -8.18 -5.77
CA SER A 87 19.48 -9.12 -6.12
C SER A 87 20.80 -8.85 -5.40
N THR A 88 21.16 -7.58 -5.18
CA THR A 88 22.36 -7.18 -4.41
C THR A 88 22.23 -7.62 -2.96
N ILE A 89 21.04 -7.40 -2.35
CA ILE A 89 20.73 -7.85 -1.00
C ILE A 89 20.76 -9.38 -0.92
N ALA A 90 20.10 -10.08 -1.86
CA ALA A 90 20.04 -11.54 -1.89
C ALA A 90 21.42 -12.20 -2.08
N ALA A 91 22.34 -11.53 -2.77
CA ALA A 91 23.71 -11.99 -2.96
C ALA A 91 24.67 -11.58 -1.83
N SER A 92 24.18 -10.89 -0.79
CA SER A 92 24.97 -10.40 0.35
C SER A 92 26.19 -9.56 -0.08
N LEU A 93 26.02 -8.76 -1.14
CA LEU A 93 27.08 -7.88 -1.64
C LEU A 93 27.15 -6.61 -0.80
N HIS A 94 28.35 -6.19 -0.42
CA HIS A 94 28.60 -4.99 0.37
C HIS A 94 28.72 -3.77 -0.55
N VAL A 95 27.58 -3.28 -1.04
CA VAL A 95 27.48 -2.09 -1.90
C VAL A 95 26.54 -1.10 -1.24
N ASP A 96 26.85 0.19 -1.32
CA ASP A 96 26.00 1.24 -0.77
C ASP A 96 24.66 1.37 -1.56
N PRO A 97 23.54 1.68 -0.88
CA PRO A 97 22.26 1.91 -1.53
C PRO A 97 22.15 3.34 -2.12
N LEU A 98 21.06 3.61 -2.84
CA LEU A 98 20.78 4.92 -3.44
C LEU A 98 19.56 5.60 -2.82
N ALA A 99 19.60 6.93 -2.69
CA ALA A 99 18.48 7.70 -2.16
C ALA A 99 17.59 8.26 -3.29
N LEU A 100 16.28 8.04 -3.18
CA LEU A 100 15.25 8.64 -4.02
C LEU A 100 14.42 9.63 -3.19
N LYS A 101 14.48 10.91 -3.56
CA LYS A 101 13.72 11.96 -2.88
C LYS A 101 12.27 11.97 -3.36
N SER A 102 11.33 12.14 -2.44
CA SER A 102 9.91 12.30 -2.73
C SER A 102 9.24 13.27 -1.75
N LYS A 103 8.17 13.93 -2.19
CA LYS A 103 7.31 14.76 -1.32
C LYS A 103 6.33 13.92 -0.51
N ALA A 104 5.98 12.73 -0.99
CA ALA A 104 5.06 11.80 -0.35
C ALA A 104 5.50 10.35 -0.59
N ILE A 105 5.58 9.57 0.48
CA ILE A 105 5.96 8.16 0.49
C ILE A 105 4.75 7.38 1.02
N ILE A 106 4.34 6.32 0.33
CA ILE A 106 3.20 5.49 0.73
C ILE A 106 3.73 4.09 1.00
N ASP A 107 3.51 3.58 2.21
CA ASP A 107 3.71 2.17 2.50
C ASP A 107 2.48 1.37 2.07
N CYS A 108 2.67 0.59 1.02
CA CYS A 108 1.74 -0.43 0.52
C CYS A 108 2.42 -1.82 0.47
N THR A 109 3.44 -2.09 1.30
CA THR A 109 4.21 -3.34 1.25
C THR A 109 3.47 -4.54 1.85
N GLY A 110 2.29 -4.31 2.44
CA GLY A 110 1.38 -5.36 2.88
C GLY A 110 1.49 -5.62 4.37
N HIS A 111 1.40 -6.89 4.77
CA HIS A 111 1.26 -7.30 6.17
C HIS A 111 2.41 -6.87 7.08
N GLU A 112 3.60 -6.67 6.53
CA GLU A 112 4.80 -6.30 7.30
C GLU A 112 4.97 -4.79 7.47
N ALA A 113 4.28 -3.96 6.66
CA ALA A 113 4.45 -2.50 6.61
C ALA A 113 5.94 -2.09 6.71
N GLU A 114 6.74 -2.57 5.76
CA GLU A 114 8.21 -2.58 5.83
C GLU A 114 8.78 -1.16 5.96
N VAL A 115 8.25 -0.20 5.21
CA VAL A 115 8.73 1.18 5.21
C VAL A 115 8.40 1.85 6.55
N VAL A 116 7.19 1.63 7.06
CA VAL A 116 6.78 2.15 8.38
C VAL A 116 7.58 1.47 9.50
N SER A 117 7.85 0.18 9.40
CA SER A 117 8.65 -0.60 10.35
C SER A 117 10.09 -0.07 10.42
N ILE A 118 10.70 0.21 9.27
CA ILE A 118 12.03 0.83 9.20
C ILE A 118 12.01 2.22 9.85
N ALA A 119 11.06 3.08 9.48
CA ALA A 119 10.95 4.43 10.03
C ALA A 119 10.72 4.42 11.55
N SER A 120 9.81 3.57 12.04
CA SER A 120 9.50 3.40 13.47
C SER A 120 10.73 2.98 14.28
N ARG A 121 11.54 2.05 13.74
CA ARG A 121 12.73 1.53 14.42
C ARG A 121 13.92 2.49 14.38
N ARG A 122 14.13 3.20 13.27
CA ARG A 122 15.32 4.04 13.05
C ARG A 122 15.13 5.50 13.46
N ILE A 123 13.88 5.97 13.60
CA ILE A 123 13.57 7.37 13.93
C ILE A 123 12.53 7.43 15.07
N PRO A 124 12.95 7.23 16.33
CA PRO A 124 12.04 7.18 17.48
C PRO A 124 11.16 8.41 17.66
N GLU A 125 11.61 9.59 17.23
CA GLU A 125 10.90 10.87 17.31
C GLU A 125 9.59 10.89 16.53
N LEU A 126 9.44 9.98 15.55
CA LEU A 126 8.18 9.80 14.83
C LEU A 126 7.06 9.20 15.69
N ASN A 127 7.39 8.59 16.83
CA ASN A 127 6.45 7.91 17.73
C ASN A 127 5.53 6.91 17.02
N LEU A 128 6.03 6.29 15.95
CA LEU A 128 5.32 5.24 15.22
C LEU A 128 5.56 3.90 15.91
N SER A 129 4.53 3.08 16.01
CA SER A 129 4.64 1.69 16.47
C SER A 129 3.72 0.80 15.63
N LEU A 130 4.19 -0.42 15.36
CA LEU A 130 3.41 -1.43 14.66
C LEU A 130 2.80 -2.36 15.70
N LYS A 131 1.48 -2.51 15.66
CA LYS A 131 0.76 -3.43 16.55
C LYS A 131 0.72 -4.86 16.03
N GLY A 132 1.00 -5.04 14.73
CA GLY A 132 0.77 -6.29 14.00
C GLY A 132 -0.70 -6.47 13.64
N GLU A 133 -1.00 -7.27 12.61
CA GLU A 133 -2.40 -7.55 12.25
C GLU A 133 -3.09 -8.51 13.24
N SER A 134 -4.42 -8.44 13.32
CA SER A 134 -5.22 -9.39 14.10
C SER A 134 -5.76 -10.53 13.24
N SER A 135 -6.28 -11.57 13.90
CA SER A 135 -6.97 -12.70 13.27
C SER A 135 -8.14 -12.26 12.39
N MET A 136 -8.57 -13.15 11.50
CA MET A 136 -9.50 -12.82 10.43
C MET A 136 -10.88 -12.36 10.91
N TRP A 137 -11.27 -11.16 10.48
CA TRP A 137 -12.66 -10.65 10.54
C TRP A 137 -12.90 -9.78 9.32
N VAL A 138 -13.43 -10.40 8.27
CA VAL A 138 -13.54 -9.85 6.92
C VAL A 138 -14.21 -8.48 6.88
N SER A 139 -15.47 -8.39 7.30
CA SER A 139 -16.26 -7.14 7.20
C SER A 139 -15.67 -5.99 8.03
N LYS A 140 -15.11 -6.29 9.21
CA LYS A 140 -14.46 -5.29 10.07
C LYS A 140 -13.11 -4.86 9.48
N GLY A 141 -12.34 -5.80 8.93
CA GLY A 141 -11.05 -5.54 8.29
C GLY A 141 -11.17 -4.62 7.08
N GLU A 142 -12.04 -4.97 6.12
CA GLU A 142 -12.26 -4.17 4.90
C GLU A 142 -12.63 -2.73 5.24
N LYS A 143 -13.59 -2.54 6.16
CA LYS A 143 -14.02 -1.21 6.61
C LYS A 143 -12.88 -0.43 7.27
N LEU A 144 -12.22 -1.02 8.27
CA LEU A 144 -11.22 -0.32 9.06
C LEU A 144 -9.97 0.04 8.26
N ILE A 145 -9.56 -0.78 7.29
CA ILE A 145 -8.42 -0.45 6.42
C ILE A 145 -8.69 0.82 5.63
N VAL A 146 -9.86 0.94 5.01
CA VAL A 146 -10.22 2.15 4.27
C VAL A 146 -10.29 3.35 5.23
N GLU A 147 -10.95 3.21 6.38
CA GLU A 147 -11.10 4.31 7.34
C GLU A 147 -9.77 4.85 7.88
N LYS A 148 -8.83 3.94 8.19
CA LYS A 148 -7.53 4.26 8.81
C LYS A 148 -6.42 4.56 7.81
N THR A 149 -6.67 4.38 6.52
CA THR A 149 -5.74 4.79 5.45
C THR A 149 -5.54 6.31 5.46
N GLY A 150 -4.28 6.75 5.40
CA GLY A 150 -3.92 8.17 5.42
C GLY A 150 -2.48 8.44 5.83
N ALA A 151 -2.21 9.68 6.24
CA ALA A 151 -0.90 10.12 6.72
C ALA A 151 -0.60 9.57 8.12
N LEU A 152 0.63 9.12 8.34
CA LEU A 152 1.16 8.72 9.65
C LEU A 152 1.98 9.83 10.29
N CYS A 153 2.84 10.46 9.48
CA CYS A 153 3.63 11.64 9.83
C CYS A 153 3.88 12.47 8.56
N PRO A 154 4.45 13.67 8.66
CA PRO A 154 4.75 14.49 7.48
C PRO A 154 5.57 13.71 6.43
N GLY A 155 4.99 13.54 5.24
CA GLY A 155 5.62 12.85 4.11
C GLY A 155 5.49 11.32 4.08
N LEU A 156 4.97 10.67 5.13
CA LEU A 156 4.75 9.22 5.16
C LEU A 156 3.27 8.87 5.34
N TYR A 157 2.76 8.05 4.43
CA TYR A 157 1.39 7.59 4.34
C TYR A 157 1.33 6.06 4.35
N VAL A 158 0.15 5.50 4.64
CA VAL A 158 -0.06 4.06 4.66
C VAL A 158 -1.39 3.69 4.00
N ALA A 159 -1.40 2.61 3.22
CA ALA A 159 -2.60 2.05 2.58
C ALA A 159 -2.53 0.51 2.48
N GLY A 160 -3.64 -0.12 2.10
CA GLY A 160 -3.74 -1.57 2.01
C GLY A 160 -3.47 -2.29 3.34
N MET A 161 -2.91 -3.49 3.28
CA MET A 161 -2.64 -4.30 4.48
C MET A 161 -1.60 -3.68 5.43
N SER A 162 -0.76 -2.75 4.96
CA SER A 162 0.16 -2.03 5.84
C SER A 162 -0.59 -1.25 6.93
N VAL A 163 -1.82 -0.80 6.64
CA VAL A 163 -2.69 -0.14 7.62
C VAL A 163 -3.03 -1.08 8.77
N ALA A 164 -3.24 -2.36 8.48
CA ALA A 164 -3.58 -3.34 9.50
C ALA A 164 -2.42 -3.61 10.46
N ALA A 165 -1.19 -3.68 9.94
CA ALA A 165 0.02 -3.84 10.72
C ALA A 165 0.26 -2.65 11.68
N VAL A 166 -0.01 -1.43 11.21
CA VAL A 166 0.13 -0.21 12.03
C VAL A 166 -0.94 -0.16 13.12
N TYR A 167 -2.21 -0.39 12.78
CA TYR A 167 -3.32 -0.11 13.69
C TYR A 167 -3.88 -1.31 14.46
N GLY A 168 -3.41 -2.53 14.21
CA GLY A 168 -3.96 -3.72 14.89
C GLY A 168 -5.27 -4.21 14.29
N ILE A 169 -5.45 -4.07 12.98
CA ILE A 169 -6.72 -4.36 12.30
C ILE A 169 -6.79 -5.85 11.93
N PRO A 170 -7.97 -6.49 12.01
CA PRO A 170 -8.19 -7.84 11.46
C PRO A 170 -7.88 -7.95 9.97
N ARG A 171 -7.24 -9.06 9.56
CA ARG A 171 -7.14 -9.44 8.14
C ARG A 171 -8.49 -9.85 7.54
N MET A 172 -8.61 -9.79 6.21
CA MET A 172 -9.86 -10.10 5.48
C MET A 172 -9.79 -11.31 4.54
N GLY A 173 -8.61 -11.83 4.23
CA GLY A 173 -8.48 -12.94 3.28
C GLY A 173 -8.62 -12.48 1.83
N PRO A 174 -9.14 -13.32 0.91
CA PRO A 174 -9.09 -13.06 -0.53
C PRO A 174 -10.21 -12.12 -1.04
N ILE A 175 -10.55 -11.10 -0.24
CA ILE A 175 -11.41 -9.99 -0.63
C ILE A 175 -10.55 -8.73 -0.77
N PHE A 176 -10.77 -7.95 -1.83
CA PHE A 176 -9.85 -6.87 -2.22
C PHE A 176 -10.55 -5.51 -2.41
N GLY A 177 -11.80 -5.36 -1.98
CA GLY A 177 -12.52 -4.09 -2.08
C GLY A 177 -11.82 -2.98 -1.27
N GLY A 178 -11.50 -3.27 -0.01
CA GLY A 178 -10.78 -2.39 0.90
C GLY A 178 -9.37 -2.05 0.41
N MET A 179 -8.70 -2.97 -0.30
CA MET A 179 -7.39 -2.68 -0.93
C MET A 179 -7.51 -1.62 -2.02
N LEU A 180 -8.46 -1.76 -2.93
CA LEU A 180 -8.69 -0.79 -4.01
C LEU A 180 -9.16 0.57 -3.45
N LEU A 181 -10.10 0.53 -2.50
CA LEU A 181 -10.66 1.73 -1.88
C LEU A 181 -9.64 2.49 -1.01
N SER A 182 -8.78 1.77 -0.28
CA SER A 182 -7.68 2.41 0.45
C SER A 182 -6.69 3.06 -0.49
N GLY A 183 -6.30 2.40 -1.59
CA GLY A 183 -5.46 2.99 -2.63
C GLY A 183 -6.03 4.30 -3.18
N ARG A 184 -7.32 4.32 -3.53
CA ARG A 184 -8.01 5.55 -3.97
C ARG A 184 -7.99 6.64 -2.90
N ARG A 185 -8.33 6.29 -1.65
CA ARG A 185 -8.37 7.24 -0.54
C ARG A 185 -7.01 7.88 -0.26
N VAL A 186 -5.93 7.10 -0.23
CA VAL A 186 -4.59 7.67 0.04
C VAL A 186 -4.15 8.60 -1.10
N ALA A 187 -4.48 8.28 -2.35
CA ALA A 187 -4.22 9.14 -3.49
C ALA A 187 -4.94 10.49 -3.35
N GLU A 188 -6.22 10.49 -2.98
CA GLU A 188 -7.00 11.72 -2.74
C GLU A 188 -6.42 12.59 -1.61
N ILE A 189 -5.98 11.94 -0.52
CA ILE A 189 -5.33 12.63 0.61
C ILE A 189 -4.03 13.29 0.15
N ILE A 190 -3.18 12.56 -0.58
CA ILE A 190 -1.89 13.07 -1.06
C ILE A 190 -2.07 14.21 -2.05
N VAL A 191 -3.00 14.10 -3.01
CA VAL A 191 -3.30 15.20 -3.93
C VAL A 191 -3.71 16.46 -3.17
N ARG A 192 -4.52 16.32 -2.11
CA ARG A 192 -4.90 17.44 -1.25
C ARG A 192 -3.71 18.05 -0.50
N ASP A 193 -2.85 17.21 0.06
CA ASP A 193 -1.70 17.67 0.85
C ASP A 193 -0.63 18.32 -0.04
N LEU A 194 -0.35 17.75 -1.22
CA LEU A 194 0.60 18.33 -2.18
C LEU A 194 0.14 19.69 -2.71
N ARG A 195 -1.17 19.91 -2.87
CA ARG A 195 -1.73 21.23 -3.27
C ARG A 195 -1.58 22.30 -2.19
N LYS A 196 -1.42 21.93 -0.91
CA LYS A 196 -1.16 22.90 0.17
C LYS A 196 0.31 23.32 0.24
N LEU A 197 1.20 22.54 -0.38
CA LEU A 197 2.64 22.79 -0.43
C LEU A 197 3.07 23.60 -1.67
N SER A 198 2.17 23.80 -2.62
CA SER A 198 2.34 24.62 -3.83
C SER A 198 1.75 26.00 -3.65
#